data_AF-C4RIV6-F1
#
_entry.id   AF-C4RIV6-F1
#
_cell.length_a   1.000
_cell.length_b   1.000
_cell.length_c   1.000
_cell.angle_alpha   90.00
_cell.angle_beta   90.00
_cell.angle_gamma   90.00
#
_symmetry.space_group_name_H-M   'P 1'
#
loop_
_entity.id
_entity.type
_entity.pdbx_description
1 polymer ?
#
loop_
_entity_poly.entity_id
_entity_poly.type
_entity_poly.pdbx_seq_one_letter_code
_entity_poly.pdbx_strand_id
1 'polypeptide(L)'
;MPDSLPNTVVAMRETGTRTPLFCVHPVSGSAYSYLGLAGLLGDDQPVYGFEAPGYDDDRPPARTLRELSEYYVSLLCTHWPGRPVTLLGWSFGGVVAYDMAQQLVAAGVAVPALVLVDADVPYRAPLPPEKAMLLKFLHDLTAVAHTSTDAAASSTPLAGELDAIVGPQPADADPAAVFDAIECAAILPEEVDAEMLLQRYRIFRAHVAALFDFEVRTPYHGPVTLIRAAKSPDDQMRWDRVAPDLRKYTLEGDHHSIWTGNGLSTIAGIVAGLQR
;
A
#
# COMPACT_ATOMS: atom_id res chain seq x y z
N MET A 1 4.49 9.63 -28.09
CA MET A 1 3.69 9.49 -26.85
C MET A 1 3.88 8.06 -26.39
N PRO A 2 4.23 7.78 -25.13
CA PRO A 2 4.13 6.40 -24.65
C PRO A 2 2.70 5.90 -24.89
N ASP A 3 2.54 4.63 -25.26
CA ASP A 3 1.21 4.01 -25.31
C ASP A 3 0.49 4.28 -24.00
N SER A 4 -0.80 4.61 -24.06
CA SER A 4 -1.60 4.87 -22.87
C SER A 4 -1.38 3.75 -21.86
N LEU A 5 -1.01 4.12 -20.63
CA LEU A 5 -0.81 3.15 -19.57
C LEU A 5 -2.10 2.34 -19.36
N PRO A 6 -2.00 1.05 -19.02
CA PRO A 6 -3.17 0.22 -18.78
C PRO A 6 -3.94 0.71 -17.56
N ASN A 7 -5.22 0.33 -17.43
CA ASN A 7 -6.09 0.74 -16.30
C ASN A 7 -5.50 0.44 -14.91
N THR A 8 -4.62 -0.56 -14.79
CA THR A 8 -3.86 -0.88 -13.57
C THR A 8 -2.94 0.26 -13.11
N VAL A 9 -2.59 1.21 -13.98
CA VAL A 9 -1.70 2.32 -13.65
C VAL A 9 -2.47 3.63 -13.72
N VAL A 10 -2.77 4.18 -12.55
CA VAL A 10 -3.50 5.42 -12.38
C VAL A 10 -2.53 6.59 -12.45
N ALA A 11 -2.70 7.46 -13.43
CA ALA A 11 -1.94 8.70 -13.52
C ALA A 11 -2.53 9.77 -12.58
N MET A 12 -1.80 10.12 -11.52
CA MET A 12 -2.17 11.21 -10.62
C MET A 12 -1.63 12.55 -11.13
N ARG A 13 -0.44 12.51 -11.73
CA ARG A 13 0.16 13.62 -12.46
C ARG A 13 1.07 13.09 -13.56
N GLU A 14 0.77 13.41 -14.81
CA GLU A 14 1.59 12.99 -15.96
C GLU A 14 2.70 13.99 -16.29
N THR A 15 2.52 15.26 -15.91
CA THR A 15 3.41 16.37 -16.23
C THR A 15 4.62 16.44 -15.30
N GLY A 16 5.70 17.01 -15.81
CA GLY A 16 6.95 17.23 -15.08
C GLY A 16 8.15 16.65 -15.81
N THR A 17 9.34 17.02 -15.36
CA THR A 17 10.61 16.63 -15.98
C THR A 17 11.46 15.69 -15.12
N ARG A 18 11.11 15.55 -13.83
CA ARG A 18 11.78 14.61 -12.94
C ARG A 18 11.49 13.17 -13.31
N THR A 19 12.36 12.26 -12.85
CA THR A 19 12.12 10.81 -12.93
C THR A 19 10.76 10.48 -12.31
N PRO A 20 9.85 9.80 -13.04
CA PRO A 20 8.52 9.47 -12.52
C PRO A 20 8.58 8.66 -11.23
N LEU A 21 7.67 8.98 -10.33
CA LEU A 21 7.42 8.24 -9.11
C LEU A 21 6.28 7.25 -9.35
N PHE A 22 6.56 5.96 -9.23
CA PHE A 22 5.57 4.90 -9.26
C PHE A 22 5.29 4.41 -7.84
N CYS A 23 4.06 4.63 -7.38
CA CYS A 23 3.59 4.27 -6.06
C CYS A 23 2.86 2.92 -6.11
N VAL A 24 3.27 1.95 -5.30
CA VAL A 24 2.64 0.62 -5.25
C VAL A 24 1.59 0.60 -4.15
N HIS A 25 0.33 0.26 -4.47
CA HIS A 25 -0.78 0.30 -3.50
C HIS A 25 -0.45 -0.39 -2.16
N PRO A 26 -1.01 0.10 -1.04
CA PRO A 26 -1.00 -0.62 0.23
C PRO A 26 -1.90 -1.87 0.16
N VAL A 27 -2.08 -2.56 1.28
CA VAL A 27 -2.82 -3.85 1.34
C VAL A 27 -4.26 -3.76 0.82
N SER A 28 -4.87 -2.57 0.84
CA SER A 28 -6.22 -2.30 0.31
C SER A 28 -6.35 -2.47 -1.19
N GLY A 29 -5.25 -2.42 -1.94
CA GLY A 29 -5.25 -2.53 -3.40
C GLY A 29 -5.40 -1.21 -4.16
N SER A 30 -5.71 -0.11 -3.48
CA SER A 30 -6.04 1.15 -4.16
C SER A 30 -4.84 2.06 -4.38
N ALA A 31 -4.69 2.56 -5.62
CA ALA A 31 -3.72 3.60 -5.95
C ALA A 31 -4.06 4.93 -5.26
N TYR A 32 -5.34 5.22 -5.02
CA TYR A 32 -5.82 6.52 -4.52
C TYR A 32 -5.24 6.93 -3.15
N SER A 33 -4.70 5.97 -2.40
CA SER A 33 -3.92 6.21 -1.16
C SER A 33 -2.77 7.22 -1.33
N TYR A 34 -2.32 7.46 -2.57
CA TYR A 34 -1.20 8.36 -2.89
C TYR A 34 -1.61 9.74 -3.39
N LEU A 35 -2.90 10.06 -3.53
CA LEU A 35 -3.36 11.37 -4.03
C LEU A 35 -2.83 12.53 -3.17
N GLY A 36 -2.91 12.40 -1.84
CA GLY A 36 -2.41 13.42 -0.92
C GLY A 36 -0.90 13.64 -1.06
N LEU A 37 -0.12 12.56 -1.22
CA LEU A 37 1.31 12.64 -1.46
C LEU A 37 1.61 13.34 -2.80
N ALA A 38 0.91 12.93 -3.87
CA ALA A 38 1.07 13.51 -5.20
C ALA A 38 0.86 15.04 -5.16
N GLY A 39 -0.20 15.50 -4.47
CA GLY A 39 -0.49 16.92 -4.27
C GLY A 39 0.63 17.73 -3.61
N LEU A 40 1.49 17.08 -2.81
CA LEU A 40 2.58 17.75 -2.06
C LEU A 40 3.94 17.75 -2.78
N LEU A 41 4.13 16.93 -3.82
CA LEU A 41 5.43 16.79 -4.51
C LEU A 41 5.73 17.90 -5.55
N GLY A 42 4.77 18.78 -5.80
CA GLY A 42 4.88 19.89 -6.76
C GLY A 42 4.77 19.48 -8.24
N ASP A 43 4.52 20.46 -9.12
CA ASP A 43 4.07 20.22 -10.50
C ASP A 43 5.11 19.58 -11.43
N ASP A 44 6.40 19.61 -11.06
CA ASP A 44 7.50 19.05 -11.85
C ASP A 44 7.76 17.55 -11.59
N GLN A 45 6.99 16.93 -10.69
CA GLN A 45 7.10 15.51 -10.36
C GLN A 45 5.95 14.70 -10.96
N PRO A 46 6.19 13.88 -12.01
CA PRO A 46 5.22 12.90 -12.46
C PRO A 46 4.98 11.83 -11.39
N VAL A 47 3.71 11.49 -11.15
CA VAL A 47 3.27 10.52 -10.13
C VAL A 47 2.23 9.58 -10.72
N TYR A 48 2.51 8.29 -10.60
CA TYR A 48 1.66 7.19 -11.04
C TYR A 48 1.44 6.23 -9.88
N GLY A 49 0.25 5.66 -9.76
CA GLY A 49 -0.06 4.63 -8.78
C GLY A 49 -0.42 3.31 -9.46
N PHE A 50 0.01 2.19 -8.89
CA PHE A 50 -0.52 0.88 -9.26
C PHE A 50 -1.79 0.59 -8.48
N GLU A 51 -2.83 0.16 -9.19
CA GLU A 51 -4.05 -0.38 -8.63
C GLU A 51 -4.06 -1.90 -8.76
N ALA A 52 -4.53 -2.59 -7.72
CA ALA A 52 -4.51 -4.05 -7.70
C ALA A 52 -5.43 -4.65 -8.77
N PRO A 53 -5.01 -5.74 -9.44
CA PRO A 53 -5.92 -6.54 -10.25
C PRO A 53 -7.13 -6.97 -9.40
N GLY A 54 -8.34 -6.82 -9.93
CA GLY A 54 -9.59 -7.10 -9.23
C GLY A 54 -10.15 -5.94 -8.39
N TYR A 55 -9.45 -4.80 -8.31
CA TYR A 55 -9.94 -3.62 -7.59
C TYR A 55 -11.12 -2.99 -8.33
N ASP A 56 -10.91 -2.46 -9.52
CA ASP A 56 -11.99 -1.88 -10.35
C ASP A 56 -12.18 -2.63 -11.68
N ASP A 57 -11.85 -3.93 -11.67
CA ASP A 57 -12.10 -4.84 -12.79
C ASP A 57 -12.42 -6.28 -12.33
N ASP A 58 -12.78 -7.13 -13.29
CA ASP A 58 -13.21 -8.51 -13.03
C ASP A 58 -12.03 -9.50 -12.88
N ARG A 59 -10.78 -9.03 -12.81
CA ARG A 59 -9.63 -9.94 -12.70
C ARG A 59 -9.57 -10.52 -11.29
N PRO A 60 -9.12 -11.77 -11.14
CA PRO A 60 -8.83 -12.30 -9.82
C PRO A 60 -7.63 -11.54 -9.20
N PRO A 61 -7.60 -11.36 -7.87
CA PRO A 61 -6.40 -10.89 -7.17
C PRO A 61 -5.20 -11.80 -7.46
N ALA A 62 -4.00 -11.22 -7.46
CA ALA A 62 -2.77 -12.00 -7.57
C ALA A 62 -2.65 -13.00 -6.41
N ARG A 63 -2.14 -14.20 -6.69
CA ARG A 63 -2.08 -15.29 -5.69
C ARG A 63 -0.84 -15.20 -4.82
N THR A 64 0.22 -14.59 -5.34
CA THR A 64 1.50 -14.43 -4.63
C THR A 64 2.04 -13.03 -4.81
N LEU A 65 2.90 -12.60 -3.89
CA LEU A 65 3.54 -11.29 -3.96
C LEU A 65 4.44 -11.18 -5.19
N ARG A 66 5.13 -12.29 -5.54
CA ARG A 66 5.98 -12.37 -6.72
C ARG A 66 5.18 -12.22 -8.02
N GLU A 67 4.03 -12.88 -8.14
CA GLU A 67 3.16 -12.75 -9.31
C GLU A 67 2.67 -11.30 -9.47
N LEU A 68 2.34 -10.63 -8.36
CA LEU A 68 1.94 -9.23 -8.36
C LEU A 68 3.08 -8.29 -8.81
N SER A 69 4.28 -8.45 -8.24
CA SER A 69 5.43 -7.62 -8.60
C SER A 69 5.89 -7.87 -10.04
N GLU A 70 5.93 -9.12 -10.50
CA GLU A 70 6.23 -9.48 -11.89
C GLU A 70 5.25 -8.84 -12.86
N TYR A 71 3.95 -8.84 -12.52
CA TYR A 71 2.94 -8.17 -13.31
C TYR A 71 3.23 -6.67 -13.42
N TYR A 72 3.48 -5.97 -12.32
CA TYR A 72 3.81 -4.53 -12.35
C TYR A 72 5.11 -4.21 -13.08
N VAL A 73 6.16 -5.02 -12.91
CA VAL A 73 7.41 -4.88 -13.66
C VAL A 73 7.16 -5.06 -15.16
N SER A 74 6.33 -6.04 -15.55
CA SER A 74 6.00 -6.25 -16.95
C SER A 74 5.33 -5.03 -17.60
N LEU A 75 4.47 -4.32 -16.84
CA LEU A 75 3.83 -3.09 -17.31
C LEU A 75 4.86 -1.99 -17.53
N LEU A 76 5.80 -1.81 -16.59
CA LEU A 76 6.86 -0.81 -16.72
C LEU A 76 7.82 -1.15 -17.87
N CYS A 77 8.23 -2.41 -18.02
CA CYS A 77 9.10 -2.81 -19.13
C CYS A 77 8.43 -2.62 -20.50
N THR A 78 7.11 -2.79 -20.58
CA THR A 78 6.35 -2.65 -21.83
C THR A 78 6.05 -1.19 -22.16
N HIS A 79 5.51 -0.42 -21.21
CA HIS A 79 5.00 0.93 -21.46
C HIS A 79 6.00 2.04 -21.06
N TRP A 80 7.02 1.69 -20.27
CA TRP A 80 8.09 2.58 -19.82
C TRP A 80 9.51 2.09 -20.18
N PRO A 81 9.76 1.61 -21.42
CA PRO A 81 10.98 0.90 -21.75
C PRO A 81 12.24 1.77 -21.62
N GLY A 82 13.29 1.21 -20.99
CA GLY A 82 14.63 1.79 -20.92
C GLY A 82 14.76 3.09 -20.12
N ARG A 83 13.71 3.52 -19.41
CA ARG A 83 13.68 4.78 -18.66
C ARG A 83 13.81 4.51 -17.15
N PRO A 84 14.50 5.38 -16.40
CA PRO A 84 14.60 5.23 -14.95
C PRO A 84 13.22 5.38 -14.29
N VAL A 85 13.03 4.68 -13.18
CA VAL A 85 11.80 4.74 -12.38
C VAL A 85 12.12 4.87 -10.90
N THR A 86 11.50 5.81 -10.21
CA THR A 86 11.52 5.86 -8.74
C THR A 86 10.35 5.05 -8.22
N LEU A 87 10.58 4.18 -7.23
CA LEU A 87 9.53 3.38 -6.61
C LEU A 87 9.24 3.88 -5.20
N LEU A 88 7.97 3.89 -4.83
CA LEU A 88 7.53 4.11 -3.45
C LEU A 88 6.44 3.11 -3.08
N GLY A 89 6.46 2.62 -1.86
CA GLY A 89 5.37 1.82 -1.33
C GLY A 89 5.19 2.02 0.16
N TRP A 90 3.94 2.27 0.57
CA TRP A 90 3.53 2.29 1.97
C TRP A 90 3.02 0.91 2.38
N SER A 91 3.42 0.45 3.57
CA SER A 91 2.96 -0.81 4.16
C SER A 91 3.29 -2.00 3.23
N PHE A 92 2.31 -2.86 2.95
CA PHE A 92 2.38 -3.93 1.93
C PHE A 92 3.02 -3.47 0.61
N GLY A 93 2.70 -2.27 0.13
CA GLY A 93 3.23 -1.74 -1.12
C GLY A 93 4.75 -1.58 -1.10
N GLY A 94 5.35 -1.33 0.08
CA GLY A 94 6.80 -1.25 0.23
C GLY A 94 7.48 -2.60 -0.04
N VAL A 95 6.89 -3.70 0.41
CA VAL A 95 7.41 -5.05 0.16
C VAL A 95 7.34 -5.39 -1.33
N VAL A 96 6.22 -5.07 -1.98
CA VAL A 96 6.05 -5.26 -3.44
C VAL A 96 7.05 -4.39 -4.20
N ALA A 97 7.19 -3.11 -3.83
CA ALA A 97 8.14 -2.18 -4.46
C ALA A 97 9.59 -2.66 -4.33
N TYR A 98 9.97 -3.23 -3.18
CA TYR A 98 11.28 -3.81 -2.98
C TYR A 98 11.54 -5.00 -3.93
N ASP A 99 10.55 -5.89 -4.07
CA ASP A 99 10.67 -7.01 -5.00
C ASP A 99 10.71 -6.56 -6.47
N MET A 100 9.90 -5.56 -6.83
CA MET A 100 9.95 -4.91 -8.15
C MET A 100 11.32 -4.29 -8.43
N ALA A 101 11.93 -3.61 -7.46
CA ALA A 101 13.23 -2.96 -7.64
C ALA A 101 14.33 -3.96 -8.02
N GLN A 102 14.33 -5.14 -7.38
CA GLN A 102 15.27 -6.21 -7.73
C GLN A 102 15.06 -6.70 -9.17
N GLN A 103 13.81 -6.95 -9.56
CA GLN A 103 13.46 -7.42 -10.89
C GLN A 103 13.78 -6.39 -11.98
N LEU A 104 13.50 -5.11 -11.74
CA LEU A 104 13.78 -4.01 -12.67
C LEU A 104 15.28 -3.84 -12.90
N VAL A 105 16.10 -3.87 -11.83
CA VAL A 105 17.57 -3.81 -11.97
C VAL A 105 18.09 -5.03 -12.72
N ALA A 106 17.57 -6.23 -12.45
CA ALA A 106 17.93 -7.44 -13.20
C ALA A 106 17.56 -7.34 -14.69
N ALA A 107 16.49 -6.60 -15.02
CA ALA A 107 16.07 -6.29 -16.38
C ALA A 107 16.81 -5.09 -17.02
N GLY A 108 17.78 -4.49 -16.33
CA GLY A 108 18.57 -3.35 -16.83
C GLY A 108 17.86 -1.99 -16.70
N VAL A 109 16.77 -1.90 -15.93
CA VAL A 109 16.07 -0.65 -15.65
C VAL A 109 16.66 0.00 -14.39
N ALA A 110 17.07 1.27 -14.51
CA ALA A 110 17.62 2.01 -13.38
C ALA A 110 16.52 2.40 -12.38
N VAL A 111 16.77 2.10 -11.09
CA VAL A 111 15.91 2.50 -9.97
C VAL A 111 16.71 3.46 -9.08
N PRO A 112 16.73 4.77 -9.38
CA PRO A 112 17.55 5.74 -8.67
C PRO A 112 17.11 5.99 -7.21
N ALA A 113 15.88 5.62 -6.86
CA ALA A 113 15.41 5.63 -5.47
C ALA A 113 14.28 4.61 -5.28
N LEU A 114 14.38 3.86 -4.17
CA LEU A 114 13.32 3.01 -3.63
C LEU A 114 12.94 3.54 -2.24
N VAL A 115 11.67 3.92 -2.05
CA VAL A 115 11.16 4.46 -0.79
C VAL A 115 10.18 3.47 -0.16
N LEU A 116 10.54 2.96 1.01
CA LEU A 116 9.71 2.07 1.82
C LEU A 116 9.14 2.89 2.97
N VAL A 117 7.81 3.00 3.04
CA VAL A 117 7.15 3.73 4.14
C VAL A 117 6.45 2.73 5.05
N ASP A 118 6.96 2.64 6.27
CA ASP A 118 6.44 1.81 7.36
C ASP A 118 6.07 0.39 6.91
N ALA A 119 6.98 -0.21 6.16
CA ALA A 119 6.86 -1.56 5.62
C ALA A 119 7.78 -2.49 6.41
N ASP A 120 7.27 -3.64 6.82
CA ASP A 120 8.06 -4.65 7.51
C ASP A 120 8.88 -5.48 6.53
N VAL A 121 10.00 -6.04 7.00
CA VAL A 121 10.68 -7.10 6.24
C VAL A 121 9.80 -8.35 6.32
N PRO A 122 9.29 -8.86 5.19
CA PRO A 122 8.37 -9.99 5.20
C PRO A 122 9.10 -11.27 5.59
N TYR A 123 8.40 -12.14 6.31
CA TYR A 123 8.84 -13.49 6.62
C TYR A 123 7.65 -14.44 6.53
N ARG A 124 7.95 -15.71 6.22
CA ARG A 124 6.93 -16.74 6.14
C ARG A 124 6.33 -17.03 7.51
N ALA A 125 5.01 -16.94 7.59
CA ALA A 125 4.26 -17.23 8.80
C ALA A 125 2.89 -17.83 8.44
N PRO A 126 2.27 -18.59 9.36
CA PRO A 126 0.88 -18.99 9.19
C PRO A 126 -0.03 -17.77 9.07
N LEU A 127 -1.07 -17.88 8.24
CA LEU A 127 -2.05 -16.80 8.13
C LEU A 127 -2.71 -16.52 9.48
N PRO A 128 -2.99 -15.25 9.79
CA PRO A 128 -3.82 -14.91 10.94
C PRO A 128 -5.22 -15.55 10.79
N PRO A 129 -5.93 -15.79 11.91
CA PRO A 129 -7.33 -16.19 11.86
C PRO A 129 -8.17 -15.19 11.06
N GLU A 130 -9.22 -15.69 10.41
CA GLU A 130 -10.11 -14.91 9.53
C GLU A 130 -10.70 -13.69 10.26
N LYS A 131 -11.10 -13.87 11.53
CA LYS A 131 -11.54 -12.77 12.41
C LYS A 131 -10.52 -11.65 12.57
N ALA A 132 -9.24 -11.99 12.72
CA ALA A 132 -8.19 -10.99 12.91
C ALA A 132 -7.95 -10.20 11.61
N MET A 133 -8.06 -10.87 10.45
CA MET A 133 -7.99 -10.21 9.15
C MET A 133 -9.20 -9.29 8.91
N LEU A 134 -10.41 -9.71 9.28
CA LEU A 134 -11.62 -8.88 9.20
C LEU A 134 -11.50 -7.61 10.04
N LEU A 135 -11.06 -7.72 11.30
CA LEU A 135 -10.81 -6.56 12.16
C LEU A 135 -9.80 -5.60 11.54
N LYS A 136 -8.66 -6.13 11.06
CA LYS A 136 -7.62 -5.30 10.43
C LYS A 136 -8.13 -4.60 9.17
N PHE A 137 -8.88 -5.30 8.32
CA PHE A 137 -9.47 -4.73 7.10
C PHE A 137 -10.40 -3.56 7.44
N LEU A 138 -11.29 -3.73 8.40
CA LEU A 138 -12.25 -2.71 8.82
C LEU A 138 -11.56 -1.51 9.49
N HIS A 139 -10.52 -1.74 10.30
CA HIS A 139 -9.70 -0.67 10.86
C HIS A 139 -8.97 0.12 9.76
N ASP A 140 -8.42 -0.56 8.76
CA ASP A 140 -7.77 0.12 7.62
C ASP A 140 -8.78 0.94 6.80
N LEU A 141 -9.98 0.40 6.56
CA LEU A 141 -11.04 1.08 5.82
C LEU A 141 -11.46 2.38 6.52
N THR A 142 -11.70 2.32 7.83
CA THR A 142 -12.11 3.49 8.62
C THR A 142 -10.98 4.51 8.79
N ALA A 143 -9.73 4.06 8.95
CA ALA A 143 -8.58 4.94 9.06
C ALA A 143 -8.42 5.82 7.80
N VAL A 144 -8.58 5.24 6.61
CA VAL A 144 -8.52 5.97 5.33
C VAL A 144 -9.71 6.96 5.18
N ALA A 145 -10.91 6.57 5.57
CA ALA A 145 -12.08 7.47 5.53
C ALA A 145 -11.93 8.70 6.46
N HIS A 146 -11.27 8.54 7.61
CA HIS A 146 -10.99 9.67 8.51
C HIS A 146 -9.90 10.63 7.99
N THR A 147 -9.13 10.23 6.98
CA THR A 147 -8.17 11.14 6.31
C THR A 147 -8.80 12.10 5.30
N SER A 148 -10.07 11.86 4.94
CA SER A 148 -10.78 12.59 3.88
C SER A 148 -11.87 13.54 4.40
N THR A 149 -12.11 13.61 5.71
CA THR A 149 -13.11 14.52 6.31
C THR A 149 -12.57 15.25 7.54
N ASP A 150 -12.87 16.55 7.65
CA ASP A 150 -12.54 17.37 8.83
C ASP A 150 -13.22 16.77 10.08
N ALA A 151 -12.40 16.27 11.00
CA ALA A 151 -12.83 15.57 12.20
C ALA A 151 -13.50 16.51 13.21
N ALA A 152 -14.83 16.49 13.27
CA ALA A 152 -15.60 16.96 14.42
C ALA A 152 -16.99 16.30 14.47
N ALA A 153 -17.06 15.05 14.96
CA ALA A 153 -18.31 14.52 15.51
C ALA A 153 -18.02 13.50 16.61
N SER A 154 -18.48 13.83 17.82
CA SER A 154 -18.51 12.96 18.99
C SER A 154 -19.64 11.94 18.87
N SER A 155 -19.35 10.80 18.26
CA SER A 155 -20.08 9.54 18.41
C SER A 155 -19.08 8.49 18.90
N THR A 156 -19.54 7.30 19.31
CA THR A 156 -18.64 6.15 19.40
C THR A 156 -17.81 6.10 18.12
N PRO A 157 -16.47 6.00 18.18
CA PRO A 157 -15.68 5.91 16.97
C PRO A 157 -16.21 4.74 16.13
N LEU A 158 -16.44 4.93 14.83
CA LEU A 158 -16.94 3.88 13.92
C LEU A 158 -16.21 2.54 14.11
N ALA A 159 -14.90 2.60 14.41
CA ALA A 159 -14.09 1.46 14.79
C ALA A 159 -14.66 0.63 15.97
N GLY A 160 -15.16 1.28 17.02
CA GLY A 160 -15.75 0.60 18.18
C GLY A 160 -17.08 -0.09 17.88
N GLU A 161 -17.87 0.43 16.93
CA GLU A 161 -19.11 -0.21 16.47
C GLU A 161 -18.80 -1.44 15.61
N LEU A 162 -17.80 -1.34 14.73
CA LEU A 162 -17.29 -2.48 13.95
C LEU A 162 -16.69 -3.57 14.87
N ASP A 163 -15.94 -3.18 15.89
CA ASP A 163 -15.38 -4.09 16.89
C ASP A 163 -16.48 -4.84 17.65
N ALA A 164 -17.61 -4.19 17.94
CA ALA A 164 -18.74 -4.84 18.61
C ALA A 164 -19.43 -5.91 17.74
N ILE A 165 -19.37 -5.77 16.41
CA ILE A 165 -19.94 -6.75 15.46
C ILE A 165 -18.98 -7.92 15.24
N VAL A 166 -17.68 -7.65 15.06
CA VAL A 166 -16.68 -8.68 14.76
C VAL A 166 -16.15 -9.37 16.02
N GLY A 167 -16.11 -8.66 17.15
CA GLY A 167 -15.58 -9.15 18.43
C GLY A 167 -16.23 -10.45 18.94
N PRO A 168 -17.56 -10.65 18.83
CA PRO A 168 -18.22 -11.90 19.21
C PRO A 168 -18.01 -13.08 18.23
N GLN A 169 -17.52 -12.83 17.02
CA GLN A 169 -17.40 -13.86 15.97
C GLN A 169 -16.32 -14.90 16.30
N PRO A 170 -16.43 -16.14 15.78
CA PRO A 170 -15.41 -17.17 15.95
C PRO A 170 -14.13 -16.85 15.16
N ALA A 171 -13.05 -17.60 15.38
CA ALA A 171 -11.76 -17.34 14.74
C ALA A 171 -11.79 -17.53 13.21
N ASP A 172 -12.64 -18.44 12.74
CA ASP A 172 -12.90 -18.83 11.35
C ASP A 172 -14.20 -18.22 10.80
N ALA A 173 -14.61 -17.06 11.33
CA ALA A 173 -15.82 -16.35 10.91
C ALA A 173 -15.92 -16.20 9.39
N ASP A 174 -17.12 -16.44 8.85
CA ASP A 174 -17.41 -16.22 7.44
C ASP A 174 -17.49 -14.71 7.13
N PRO A 175 -16.62 -14.16 6.28
CA PRO A 175 -16.65 -12.75 5.90
C PRO A 175 -18.01 -12.27 5.38
N ALA A 176 -18.71 -13.09 4.59
CA ALA A 176 -20.00 -12.69 4.02
C ALA A 176 -21.04 -12.42 5.11
N ALA A 177 -21.16 -13.34 6.08
CA ALA A 177 -22.07 -13.18 7.21
C ALA A 177 -21.71 -11.97 8.09
N VAL A 178 -20.42 -11.66 8.23
CA VAL A 178 -19.96 -10.48 8.98
C VAL A 178 -20.32 -9.19 8.27
N PHE A 179 -20.13 -9.12 6.95
CA PHE A 179 -20.49 -7.94 6.16
C PHE A 179 -22.00 -7.73 6.06
N ASP A 180 -22.79 -8.79 5.93
CA ASP A 180 -24.25 -8.73 6.03
C ASP A 180 -24.69 -8.13 7.38
N ALA A 181 -24.05 -8.52 8.48
CA ALA A 181 -24.32 -7.97 9.80
C ALA A 181 -23.95 -6.49 9.93
N ILE A 182 -22.86 -6.05 9.28
CA ILE A 182 -22.45 -4.64 9.24
C ILE A 182 -23.43 -3.80 8.43
N GLU A 183 -23.86 -4.28 7.27
CA GLU A 183 -24.87 -3.63 6.44
C GLU A 183 -26.20 -3.51 7.19
N CYS A 184 -26.65 -4.58 7.85
CA CYS A 184 -27.87 -4.58 8.65
C CYS A 184 -27.81 -3.62 9.84
N ALA A 185 -26.61 -3.34 10.37
CA ALA A 185 -26.42 -2.37 11.45
C ALA A 185 -26.52 -0.92 10.97
N ALA A 186 -26.44 -0.67 9.65
CA ALA A 186 -26.51 0.66 9.02
C ALA A 186 -25.52 1.68 9.63
N ILE A 187 -24.32 1.20 9.97
CA ILE A 187 -23.24 2.02 10.59
C ILE A 187 -22.30 2.65 9.55
N LEU A 188 -22.30 2.14 8.32
CA LEU A 188 -21.54 2.68 7.18
C LEU A 188 -22.47 3.45 6.23
N PRO A 189 -21.94 4.34 5.37
CA PRO A 189 -22.71 4.99 4.32
C PRO A 189 -23.44 3.97 3.43
N GLU A 190 -24.60 4.36 2.87
CA GLU A 190 -25.45 3.47 2.05
C GLU A 190 -24.71 2.93 0.81
N GLU A 191 -23.69 3.65 0.33
CA GLU A 191 -22.85 3.22 -0.79
C GLU A 191 -21.89 2.08 -0.44
N VAL A 192 -21.72 1.76 0.85
CA VAL A 192 -20.82 0.72 1.35
C VAL A 192 -21.64 -0.47 1.83
N ASP A 193 -22.12 -1.27 0.88
CA ASP A 193 -22.89 -2.49 1.11
C ASP A 193 -22.00 -3.73 1.37
N ALA A 194 -22.62 -4.85 1.74
CA ALA A 194 -21.90 -6.09 2.02
C ALA A 194 -21.19 -6.67 0.78
N GLU A 195 -21.73 -6.44 -0.42
CA GLU A 195 -21.13 -6.90 -1.67
C GLU A 195 -19.80 -6.18 -1.94
N MET A 196 -19.81 -4.84 -1.83
CA MET A 196 -18.62 -4.00 -1.95
C MET A 196 -17.59 -4.37 -0.89
N LEU A 197 -17.98 -4.51 0.38
CA LEU A 197 -17.09 -4.93 1.46
C LEU A 197 -16.46 -6.28 1.16
N LEU A 198 -17.24 -7.25 0.69
CA LEU A 198 -16.75 -8.58 0.34
C LEU A 198 -15.77 -8.55 -0.84
N GLN A 199 -16.05 -7.75 -1.88
CA GLN A 199 -15.12 -7.58 -3.00
C GLN A 199 -13.79 -6.98 -2.54
N ARG A 200 -13.83 -5.91 -1.75
CA ARG A 200 -12.63 -5.25 -1.21
C ARG A 200 -11.87 -6.15 -0.25
N TYR A 201 -12.58 -6.93 0.56
CA TYR A 201 -11.98 -7.89 1.48
C TYR A 201 -11.28 -9.04 0.76
N ARG A 202 -11.83 -9.56 -0.35
CA ARG A 202 -11.16 -10.61 -1.15
C ARG A 202 -9.77 -10.18 -1.62
N ILE A 203 -9.64 -8.93 -2.07
CA ILE A 203 -8.36 -8.34 -2.47
C ILE A 203 -7.43 -8.21 -1.27
N PHE A 204 -7.91 -7.59 -0.19
CA PHE A 204 -7.16 -7.42 1.06
C PHE A 204 -6.62 -8.76 1.57
N ARG A 205 -7.48 -9.77 1.66
CA ARG A 205 -7.15 -11.11 2.13
C ARG A 205 -6.13 -11.78 1.23
N ALA A 206 -6.24 -11.63 -0.10
CA ALA A 206 -5.24 -12.14 -1.04
C ALA A 206 -3.87 -11.47 -0.84
N HIS A 207 -3.82 -10.16 -0.60
CA HIS A 207 -2.56 -9.46 -0.30
C HIS A 207 -1.96 -9.90 1.05
N VAL A 208 -2.77 -10.05 2.09
CA VAL A 208 -2.30 -10.61 3.38
C VAL A 208 -1.75 -12.01 3.15
N ALA A 209 -2.45 -12.86 2.40
CA ALA A 209 -1.98 -14.20 2.09
C ALA A 209 -0.65 -14.21 1.33
N ALA A 210 -0.54 -13.35 0.31
CA ALA A 210 0.66 -13.16 -0.47
C ALA A 210 1.84 -12.67 0.39
N LEU A 211 1.60 -11.77 1.34
CA LEU A 211 2.63 -11.24 2.25
C LEU A 211 3.16 -12.32 3.19
N PHE A 212 2.26 -13.10 3.80
CA PHE A 212 2.61 -14.14 4.79
C PHE A 212 3.28 -15.38 4.17
N ASP A 213 3.17 -15.59 2.85
CA ASP A 213 3.90 -16.64 2.12
C ASP A 213 5.23 -16.13 1.50
N PHE A 214 5.49 -14.82 1.59
CA PHE A 214 6.66 -14.20 0.96
C PHE A 214 7.85 -14.07 1.91
N GLU A 215 9.05 -14.22 1.34
CA GLU A 215 10.32 -14.02 2.04
C GLU A 215 11.34 -13.37 1.10
N VAL A 216 12.11 -12.41 1.63
CA VAL A 216 13.20 -11.80 0.88
C VAL A 216 14.41 -12.74 0.89
N ARG A 217 14.79 -13.24 -0.29
CA ARG A 217 15.90 -14.20 -0.46
C ARG A 217 17.23 -13.54 -0.81
N THR A 218 17.18 -12.41 -1.50
CA THR A 218 18.34 -11.73 -2.08
C THR A 218 18.40 -10.28 -1.61
N PRO A 219 19.59 -9.77 -1.26
CA PRO A 219 19.77 -8.35 -0.98
C PRO A 219 19.58 -7.50 -2.24
N TYR A 220 18.98 -6.32 -2.07
CA TYR A 220 18.90 -5.28 -3.08
C TYR A 220 19.99 -4.24 -2.83
N HIS A 221 20.91 -4.09 -3.78
CA HIS A 221 22.08 -3.23 -3.64
C HIS A 221 21.89 -1.78 -4.13
N GLY A 222 20.68 -1.42 -4.59
CA GLY A 222 20.37 -0.04 -4.95
C GLY A 222 20.01 0.83 -3.73
N PRO A 223 19.87 2.14 -3.93
CA PRO A 223 19.58 3.09 -2.86
C PRO A 223 18.16 2.90 -2.31
N VAL A 224 18.07 2.64 -1.01
CA VAL A 224 16.80 2.45 -0.28
C VAL A 224 16.64 3.54 0.78
N THR A 225 15.46 4.12 0.85
CA THR A 225 15.04 4.99 1.94
C THR A 225 13.89 4.35 2.70
N LEU A 226 14.10 4.02 3.97
CA LEU A 226 13.06 3.58 4.89
C LEU A 226 12.57 4.78 5.71
N ILE A 227 11.28 5.07 5.63
CA ILE A 227 10.60 6.04 6.49
C ILE A 227 9.68 5.24 7.41
N ARG A 228 9.92 5.26 8.71
CA ARG A 228 9.13 4.50 9.69
C ARG A 228 8.39 5.40 10.66
N ALA A 229 7.27 4.91 11.20
CA ALA A 229 6.60 5.51 12.33
C ALA A 229 7.35 5.15 13.63
N ALA A 230 7.35 6.08 14.58
CA ALA A 230 8.00 5.92 15.88
C ALA A 230 7.34 4.83 16.73
N LYS A 231 6.03 4.61 16.57
CA LYS A 231 5.28 3.57 17.29
C LYS A 231 5.32 2.19 16.62
N SER A 232 5.92 2.06 15.44
CA SER A 232 6.05 0.76 14.75
C SER A 232 7.17 -0.10 15.37
N PRO A 233 7.02 -1.43 15.40
CA PRO A 233 7.93 -2.31 16.13
C PRO A 233 9.31 -2.43 15.45
N ASP A 234 10.39 -2.29 16.24
CA ASP A 234 11.79 -2.24 15.76
C ASP A 234 12.27 -3.54 15.10
N ASP A 235 11.79 -4.69 15.59
CA ASP A 235 12.23 -6.02 15.20
C ASP A 235 11.77 -6.41 13.79
N GLN A 236 10.65 -5.85 13.33
CA GLN A 236 10.09 -6.07 12.00
C GLN A 236 10.70 -5.12 10.94
N MET A 237 11.23 -3.97 11.37
CA MET A 237 11.79 -2.91 10.50
C MET A 237 13.27 -3.11 10.12
N ARG A 238 13.73 -4.36 10.02
CA ARG A 238 15.15 -4.75 9.87
C ARG A 238 15.64 -4.80 8.42
N TRP A 239 15.27 -3.82 7.60
CA TRP A 239 15.67 -3.72 6.19
C TRP A 239 17.19 -3.64 5.97
N ASP A 240 17.96 -3.23 6.98
CA ASP A 240 19.44 -3.21 6.94
C ASP A 240 20.06 -4.58 6.63
N ARG A 241 19.32 -5.69 6.84
CA ARG A 241 19.79 -7.05 6.54
C ARG A 241 19.78 -7.39 5.06
N VAL A 242 18.93 -6.70 4.28
CA VAL A 242 18.68 -6.99 2.86
C VAL A 242 18.90 -5.78 1.96
N ALA A 243 19.01 -4.57 2.51
CA ALA A 243 19.34 -3.34 1.80
C ALA A 243 20.60 -2.70 2.43
N PRO A 244 21.80 -2.94 1.87
CA PRO A 244 23.04 -2.36 2.42
C PRO A 244 23.17 -0.85 2.20
N ASP A 245 22.59 -0.28 1.14
CA ASP A 245 22.53 1.18 0.93
C ASP A 245 21.20 1.73 1.44
N LEU A 246 21.03 1.71 2.77
CA LEU A 246 19.79 2.08 3.44
C LEU A 246 19.92 3.39 4.22
N ARG A 247 19.05 4.35 3.90
CA ARG A 247 18.82 5.57 4.69
C ARG A 247 17.54 5.40 5.51
N LYS A 248 17.58 5.73 6.80
CA LYS A 248 16.43 5.59 7.71
C LYS A 248 15.96 6.95 8.23
N TYR A 249 14.65 7.17 8.22
CA TYR A 249 13.96 8.29 8.86
C TYR A 249 12.90 7.75 9.81
N THR A 250 12.76 8.35 10.98
CA THR A 250 11.68 8.03 11.93
C THR A 250 10.82 9.25 12.12
N LEU A 251 9.51 9.09 11.97
CA LEU A 251 8.49 10.13 12.12
C LEU A 251 7.63 9.84 13.34
N GLU A 252 7.27 10.88 14.08
CA GLU A 252 6.31 10.77 15.18
C GLU A 252 4.94 10.29 14.67
N GLY A 253 4.35 9.33 15.38
CA GLY A 253 3.07 8.73 15.00
C GLY A 253 3.11 7.20 14.96
N ASP A 254 2.02 6.64 14.48
CA ASP A 254 1.80 5.23 14.14
C ASP A 254 1.65 5.06 12.62
N HIS A 255 1.49 3.81 12.19
CA HIS A 255 1.40 3.39 10.80
C HIS A 255 0.48 4.25 9.92
N HIS A 256 -0.68 4.65 10.44
CA HIS A 256 -1.67 5.46 9.71
C HIS A 256 -1.45 6.96 9.89
N SER A 257 -1.16 7.43 11.12
CA SER A 257 -1.03 8.88 11.36
C SER A 257 0.17 9.51 10.65
N ILE A 258 1.26 8.77 10.41
CA ILE A 258 2.38 9.29 9.60
C ILE A 258 1.98 9.54 8.14
N TRP A 259 0.91 8.92 7.65
CA TRP A 259 0.42 9.06 6.28
C TRP A 259 -0.60 10.22 6.13
N THR A 260 -0.66 11.11 7.12
CA THR A 260 -1.57 12.26 7.14
C THR A 260 -0.86 13.53 7.61
N GLY A 261 -1.47 14.69 7.35
CA GLY A 261 -1.04 15.98 7.91
C GLY A 261 0.47 16.26 7.82
N ASN A 262 1.09 16.54 8.98
CA ASN A 262 2.51 16.84 9.06
C ASN A 262 3.41 15.64 8.71
N GLY A 263 2.98 14.42 9.02
CA GLY A 263 3.69 13.19 8.66
C GLY A 263 3.81 13.07 7.14
N LEU A 264 2.68 13.21 6.44
CA LEU A 264 2.63 13.16 4.98
C LEU A 264 3.44 14.28 4.32
N SER A 265 3.37 15.49 4.88
CA SER A 265 4.18 16.63 4.43
C SER A 265 5.68 16.38 4.58
N THR A 266 6.09 15.75 5.68
CA THR A 266 7.49 15.36 5.92
C THR A 266 7.94 14.29 4.94
N ILE A 267 7.10 13.27 4.69
CA ILE A 267 7.35 12.22 3.69
C ILE A 267 7.56 12.86 2.30
N ALA A 268 6.68 13.77 1.89
CA ALA A 268 6.78 14.46 0.60
C ALA A 268 8.11 15.23 0.47
N GLY A 269 8.53 15.92 1.54
CA GLY A 269 9.82 16.62 1.57
C GLY A 269 11.03 15.69 1.44
N ILE A 270 10.99 14.52 2.08
CA ILE A 270 12.02 13.48 1.95
C ILE A 270 12.07 12.98 0.51
N VAL A 271 10.92 12.57 -0.05
CA VAL A 271 10.81 12.02 -1.42
C VAL A 271 11.31 13.02 -2.46
N ALA A 272 10.85 14.28 -2.40
CA ALA A 272 11.30 15.33 -3.31
C ALA A 272 12.82 15.58 -3.21
N GLY A 273 13.41 15.32 -2.04
CA GLY A 273 14.85 15.48 -1.82
C GLY A 273 15.72 14.38 -2.43
N LEU A 274 15.15 13.23 -2.78
CA LEU A 274 15.84 12.07 -3.36
C LEU A 274 15.97 12.14 -4.88
N GLN A 275 15.21 13.01 -5.54
CA GLN A 275 15.12 13.12 -7.00
C GLN A 275 15.95 14.30 -7.56
N ARG A 276 16.89 14.81 -6.77
CA ARG A 276 17.83 15.88 -7.15
C ARG A 276 19.11 15.34 -7.76
#